data_AF-A0A6L3KUA1-F1
#
_entry.id   AF-A0A6L3KUA1-F1
#
_cell.length_a   1.000
_cell.length_b   1.000
_cell.length_c   1.000
_cell.angle_alpha   90.00
_cell.angle_beta   90.00
_cell.angle_gamma   90.00
#
_symmetry.space_group_name_H-M   'P 1'
#
loop_
_entity.id
_entity.type
_entity.pdbx_description
1 polymer ?
#
loop_
_entity_poly.entity_id
_entity_poly.type
_entity_poly.pdbx_seq_one_letter_code
_entity_poly.pdbx_strand_id
1 'polypeptide(L)'
;MKKLKFITLTLAIIITLPMLQSCLDDNDHQSRSLVISTINQISEDSKEFYFTLDNGKTMFPSNSQAWGGEKFENGQRAFVIFNELEQPVNGYDYNIQVRDITKVLTKEIVTMDDEENTEEKIGDDKINATYMWISKDKKYLTIEFQYYSTHSEDKKHFLNLVINNKEADSAAENEDNTDDEYINLEFRHNSERDSPDHLGEGYVSFKLDKIEEQIEGKKGLNIRVRTLYDGIKNYKVQFP
;
A
#
# COMPACT_ATOMS: atom_id res chain seq x y z
N MET A 1 -40.08 78.37 -20.77
CA MET A 1 -38.76 78.13 -20.14
C MET A 1 -38.96 77.22 -18.92
N LYS A 2 -38.23 76.09 -18.91
CA LYS A 2 -37.78 75.30 -17.74
C LYS A 2 -38.87 74.65 -16.85
N LYS A 3 -38.95 73.30 -16.86
CA LYS A 3 -38.47 72.37 -15.79
C LYS A 3 -39.52 72.17 -14.67
N LEU A 4 -39.79 71.02 -14.07
CA LEU A 4 -39.35 69.63 -14.14
C LEU A 4 -40.19 68.85 -13.09
N LYS A 5 -40.71 67.67 -13.45
CA LYS A 5 -40.99 66.44 -12.63
C LYS A 5 -41.89 66.53 -11.37
N PHE A 6 -42.84 65.58 -11.26
CA PHE A 6 -42.69 64.38 -10.41
C PHE A 6 -43.82 63.39 -10.75
N ILE A 7 -43.48 62.32 -11.48
CA ILE A 7 -44.31 61.13 -11.65
C ILE A 7 -43.76 60.10 -10.66
N THR A 8 -44.54 59.73 -9.65
CA THR A 8 -44.23 58.63 -8.75
C THR A 8 -44.73 57.34 -9.38
N LEU A 9 -43.91 56.76 -10.26
CA LEU A 9 -44.13 55.44 -10.84
C LEU A 9 -43.74 54.39 -9.79
N THR A 10 -44.73 53.73 -9.19
CA THR A 10 -44.55 52.49 -8.44
C THR A 10 -43.96 51.43 -9.36
N LEU A 11 -42.66 51.21 -9.24
CA LEU A 11 -41.93 50.15 -9.94
C LEU A 11 -42.15 48.84 -9.18
N ALA A 12 -43.08 48.01 -9.66
CA ALA A 12 -43.13 46.60 -9.29
C ALA A 12 -41.92 45.90 -9.92
N ILE A 13 -40.90 45.63 -9.10
CA ILE A 13 -39.75 44.82 -9.49
C ILE A 13 -40.24 43.36 -9.53
N ILE A 14 -40.61 42.90 -10.73
CA ILE A 14 -40.71 41.48 -11.02
C ILE A 14 -39.27 40.96 -11.06
N ILE A 15 -38.84 40.36 -9.96
CA ILE A 15 -37.58 39.63 -9.89
C ILE A 15 -37.77 38.37 -10.75
N THR A 16 -37.48 38.47 -12.04
CA THR A 16 -37.18 37.28 -12.84
C THR A 16 -35.84 36.75 -12.34
N LEU A 17 -35.90 35.80 -11.41
CA LEU A 17 -34.75 34.95 -11.11
C LEU A 17 -34.33 34.29 -12.43
N PRO A 18 -33.12 34.51 -12.96
CA PRO A 18 -32.54 33.53 -13.85
C PRO A 18 -32.32 32.31 -12.97
N MET A 19 -33.14 31.27 -13.17
CA MET A 19 -32.72 29.94 -12.78
C MET A 19 -31.48 29.64 -13.58
N LEU A 20 -30.32 29.97 -13.01
CA LEU A 20 -29.06 29.35 -13.39
C LEU A 20 -29.21 27.90 -12.94
N GLN A 21 -29.89 27.09 -13.77
CA GLN A 21 -29.63 25.67 -13.80
C GLN A 21 -28.17 25.56 -14.22
N SER A 22 -27.30 25.47 -13.23
CA SER A 22 -26.01 24.82 -13.35
C SER A 22 -26.26 23.37 -13.70
N CYS A 23 -26.64 23.10 -14.94
CA CYS A 23 -26.23 21.88 -15.59
C CYS A 23 -24.75 22.09 -15.94
N LEU A 24 -23.88 21.87 -14.95
CA LEU A 24 -22.55 21.38 -15.26
C LEU A 24 -22.81 20.01 -15.89
N ASP A 25 -22.79 20.02 -17.20
CA ASP A 25 -22.74 18.84 -18.04
C ASP A 25 -21.38 18.16 -17.78
N ASP A 26 -21.22 17.52 -16.63
CA ASP A 26 -20.08 16.64 -16.33
C ASP A 26 -20.35 15.31 -17.02
N ASN A 27 -20.38 15.37 -18.35
CA ASN A 27 -20.41 14.20 -19.21
C ASN A 27 -19.05 13.49 -19.12
N ASP A 28 -19.10 12.23 -18.67
CA ASP A 28 -18.14 11.17 -19.00
C ASP A 28 -16.77 11.15 -18.28
N HIS A 29 -16.72 11.54 -17.00
CA HIS A 29 -15.63 11.09 -16.14
C HIS A 29 -15.77 9.59 -15.86
N GLN A 30 -15.20 8.76 -16.72
CA GLN A 30 -14.98 7.34 -16.45
C GLN A 30 -14.22 7.24 -15.11
N SER A 31 -14.91 6.91 -14.02
CA SER A 31 -14.37 6.98 -12.67
C SER A 31 -13.12 6.09 -12.59
N ARG A 32 -11.98 6.68 -12.23
CA ARG A 32 -10.74 5.95 -12.06
C ARG A 32 -10.67 5.40 -10.64
N SER A 33 -10.44 4.10 -10.54
CA SER A 33 -10.22 3.40 -9.28
C SER A 33 -8.72 3.18 -9.06
N LEU A 34 -8.27 3.21 -7.81
CA LEU A 34 -6.91 2.88 -7.38
C LEU A 34 -6.98 1.78 -6.32
N VAL A 35 -6.19 0.73 -6.51
CA VAL A 35 -6.07 -0.38 -5.55
C VAL A 35 -4.62 -0.82 -5.45
N ILE A 36 -4.24 -1.39 -4.31
CA ILE A 36 -3.07 -2.27 -4.21
C ILE A 36 -3.52 -3.71 -4.44
N SER A 37 -2.73 -4.47 -5.19
CA SER A 37 -3.06 -5.84 -5.56
C SER A 37 -1.80 -6.67 -5.77
N THR A 38 -1.99 -7.98 -5.82
CA THR A 38 -0.98 -8.96 -6.23
C THR A 38 -1.14 -9.27 -7.72
N ILE A 39 -0.07 -9.16 -8.48
CA ILE A 39 -0.01 -9.58 -9.89
C ILE A 39 0.23 -11.09 -9.92
N ASN A 40 -0.68 -11.82 -10.56
CA ASN A 40 -0.58 -13.27 -10.75
C ASN A 40 -0.32 -13.58 -12.22
N GLN A 41 0.76 -14.28 -12.52
CA GLN A 41 1.03 -14.77 -13.88
C GLN A 41 0.20 -16.02 -14.15
N ILE A 42 -0.44 -16.12 -15.31
CA ILE A 42 -1.26 -17.29 -15.68
C ILE A 42 -0.36 -18.48 -16.05
N SER A 43 0.80 -18.21 -16.65
CA SER A 43 1.90 -19.16 -16.80
C SER A 43 3.25 -18.45 -16.80
N GLU A 44 4.32 -19.17 -16.49
CA GLU A 44 5.69 -18.64 -16.37
C GLU A 44 6.21 -17.96 -17.66
N ASP A 45 5.71 -18.38 -18.82
CA ASP A 45 6.08 -17.84 -20.15
C ASP A 45 5.03 -16.91 -20.76
N SER A 46 3.86 -16.74 -20.12
CA SER A 46 2.80 -15.90 -20.67
C SER A 46 3.02 -14.43 -20.32
N LYS A 47 2.61 -13.55 -21.25
CA LYS A 47 2.39 -12.12 -20.97
C LYS A 47 1.02 -11.88 -20.31
N GLU A 48 0.35 -12.96 -19.92
CA GLU A 48 -1.01 -12.92 -19.40
C GLU A 48 -0.97 -12.98 -17.89
N PHE A 49 -1.65 -12.01 -17.28
CA PHE A 49 -1.70 -11.86 -15.84
C PHE A 49 -3.08 -11.38 -15.43
N TYR A 50 -3.38 -11.56 -14.15
CA TYR A 50 -4.55 -11.01 -13.49
C TYR A 50 -4.17 -10.49 -12.11
N PHE A 51 -5.07 -9.76 -11.45
CA PHE A 51 -4.80 -9.20 -10.13
C PHE A 51 -5.64 -9.88 -9.06
N THR A 52 -5.07 -10.04 -7.86
CA THR A 52 -5.81 -10.40 -6.64
C THR A 52 -5.76 -9.25 -5.66
N LEU A 53 -6.92 -8.77 -5.23
CA LEU A 53 -7.08 -7.76 -4.19
C LEU A 53 -6.90 -8.38 -2.80
N ASP A 54 -6.55 -7.57 -1.81
CA ASP A 54 -6.32 -8.05 -0.44
C ASP A 54 -7.56 -8.66 0.23
N ASN A 55 -8.77 -8.40 -0.28
CA ASN A 55 -10.00 -9.04 0.18
C ASN A 55 -10.28 -10.41 -0.49
N GLY A 56 -9.37 -10.88 -1.35
CA GLY A 56 -9.45 -12.14 -2.09
C GLY A 56 -10.17 -12.06 -3.43
N LYS A 57 -10.77 -10.91 -3.80
CA LYS A 57 -11.39 -10.73 -5.12
C LYS A 57 -10.34 -10.60 -6.22
N THR A 58 -10.74 -10.90 -7.45
CA THR A 58 -9.87 -10.96 -8.61
C THR A 58 -10.28 -9.97 -9.70
N MET A 59 -9.31 -9.42 -10.42
CA MET A 59 -9.55 -8.50 -11.54
C MET A 59 -8.87 -9.02 -12.79
N PHE A 60 -9.64 -9.12 -13.88
CA PHE A 60 -9.15 -9.48 -15.21
C PHE A 60 -8.83 -8.22 -16.03
N PRO A 61 -7.56 -8.00 -16.42
CA PRO A 61 -7.18 -6.90 -17.30
C PRO A 61 -7.47 -7.21 -18.78
N SER A 62 -8.57 -6.67 -19.31
CA SER A 62 -8.96 -6.83 -20.73
C SER A 62 -7.92 -6.28 -21.72
N ASN A 63 -7.01 -5.42 -21.26
CA ASN A 63 -5.95 -4.81 -22.05
C ASN A 63 -4.53 -5.21 -21.62
N SER A 64 -4.34 -6.34 -20.93
CA SER A 64 -3.03 -6.82 -20.42
C SER A 64 -1.88 -6.76 -21.44
N GLN A 65 -2.18 -7.00 -22.72
CA GLN A 65 -1.20 -6.94 -23.81
C GLN A 65 -0.48 -5.59 -23.94
N ALA A 66 -1.09 -4.48 -23.48
CA ALA A 66 -0.44 -3.17 -23.47
C ALA A 66 0.78 -3.11 -22.53
N TRP A 67 0.87 -4.03 -21.56
CA TRP A 67 2.03 -4.20 -20.67
C TRP A 67 2.96 -5.31 -21.11
N GLY A 68 2.80 -5.87 -22.31
CA GLY A 68 3.59 -7.01 -22.78
C GLY A 68 5.09 -6.75 -23.00
N GLY A 69 5.57 -5.51 -22.82
CA GLY A 69 6.99 -5.15 -22.77
C GLY A 69 7.58 -5.15 -21.35
N GLU A 70 6.73 -5.13 -20.32
CA GLU A 70 7.13 -5.16 -18.92
C GLU A 70 7.07 -6.61 -18.41
N LYS A 71 8.11 -7.08 -17.74
CA LYS A 71 8.09 -8.39 -17.08
C LYS A 71 7.65 -8.21 -15.64
N PHE A 72 6.48 -8.75 -15.31
CA PHE A 72 6.01 -8.85 -13.94
C PHE A 72 6.29 -10.24 -13.38
N GLU A 73 6.82 -10.29 -12.16
CA GLU A 73 7.00 -11.54 -11.44
C GLU A 73 5.68 -12.01 -10.83
N ASN A 74 5.47 -13.32 -10.75
CA ASN A 74 4.32 -13.86 -10.04
C ASN A 74 4.42 -13.51 -8.55
N GLY A 75 3.35 -12.93 -8.01
CA GLY A 75 3.32 -12.47 -6.62
C GLY A 75 3.89 -11.06 -6.40
N GLN A 76 4.26 -10.34 -7.46
CA GLN A 76 4.65 -8.92 -7.37
C GLN A 76 3.45 -8.07 -6.91
N ARG A 77 3.67 -7.18 -5.94
CA ARG A 77 2.66 -6.23 -5.47
C ARG A 77 2.69 -4.96 -6.30
N ALA A 78 1.52 -4.39 -6.58
CA ALA A 78 1.44 -3.16 -7.36
C ALA A 78 0.21 -2.33 -7.00
N PHE A 79 0.38 -1.01 -7.08
CA PHE A 79 -0.73 -0.08 -7.24
C PHE A 79 -1.23 -0.13 -8.68
N VAL A 80 -2.54 -0.27 -8.85
CA VAL A 80 -3.19 -0.38 -10.15
C VAL A 80 -4.25 0.71 -10.25
N ILE A 81 -4.09 1.58 -11.24
CA ILE A 81 -5.12 2.55 -11.61
C ILE A 81 -5.89 1.99 -12.79
N PHE A 82 -7.22 1.94 -12.71
CA PHE A 82 -8.05 1.32 -13.74
C PHE A 82 -9.44 1.96 -13.87
N ASN A 83 -10.13 1.60 -14.94
CA ASN A 83 -11.59 1.75 -15.05
C ASN A 83 -12.23 0.35 -15.02
N GLU A 84 -13.30 0.19 -14.25
CA GLU A 84 -14.10 -1.04 -14.28
C GLU A 84 -14.94 -1.08 -15.56
N LEU A 85 -15.09 -2.27 -16.14
CA LEU A 85 -15.87 -2.52 -17.35
C LEU A 85 -17.17 -3.25 -16.99
N GLU A 86 -18.29 -2.83 -17.56
CA GLU A 86 -19.60 -3.41 -17.27
C GLU A 86 -19.72 -4.88 -17.69
N GLN A 87 -19.04 -5.27 -18.77
CA GLN A 87 -19.11 -6.64 -19.29
C GLN A 87 -18.28 -7.58 -18.39
N PRO A 88 -18.89 -8.54 -17.69
CA PRO A 88 -18.16 -9.48 -16.85
C PRO A 88 -17.32 -10.46 -17.67
N VAL A 89 -16.26 -10.98 -17.06
CA VAL A 89 -15.42 -12.07 -17.59
C VAL A 89 -15.53 -13.26 -16.65
N ASN A 90 -15.94 -14.42 -17.18
CA ASN A 90 -16.12 -15.62 -16.37
C ASN A 90 -14.85 -15.99 -15.60
N GLY A 91 -15.01 -16.29 -14.31
CA GLY A 91 -13.90 -16.68 -13.43
C GLY A 91 -13.25 -15.52 -12.68
N TYR A 92 -13.67 -14.27 -12.90
CA TYR A 92 -13.13 -13.09 -12.24
C TYR A 92 -14.24 -12.23 -11.61
N ASP A 93 -13.94 -11.57 -10.49
CA ASP A 93 -14.90 -10.69 -9.82
C ASP A 93 -15.09 -9.36 -10.57
N TYR A 94 -14.03 -8.86 -11.20
CA TYR A 94 -14.03 -7.61 -11.95
C TYR A 94 -13.40 -7.78 -13.33
N ASN A 95 -13.98 -7.14 -14.33
CA ASN A 95 -13.32 -6.89 -15.60
C ASN A 95 -12.83 -5.44 -15.62
N ILE A 96 -11.58 -5.21 -15.98
CA ILE A 96 -10.97 -3.88 -15.89
C ILE A 96 -10.20 -3.49 -17.15
N GLN A 97 -10.21 -2.19 -17.43
CA GLN A 97 -9.28 -1.53 -18.32
C GLN A 97 -8.21 -0.84 -17.47
N VAL A 98 -7.01 -1.43 -17.44
CA VAL A 98 -5.89 -0.87 -16.69
C VAL A 98 -5.43 0.44 -17.35
N ARG A 99 -5.01 1.41 -16.53
CA ARG A 99 -4.47 2.71 -16.94
C ARG A 99 -3.03 2.89 -16.50
N ASP A 100 -2.68 2.40 -15.33
CA ASP A 100 -1.32 2.43 -14.80
C ASP A 100 -1.06 1.25 -13.86
N ILE A 101 0.18 0.77 -13.85
CA ILE A 101 0.67 -0.24 -12.91
C ILE A 101 1.99 0.28 -12.34
N THR A 102 1.99 0.61 -11.06
CA THR A 102 3.18 1.05 -10.33
C THR A 102 3.58 -0.04 -9.33
N LYS A 103 4.77 -0.63 -9.50
CA LYS A 103 5.26 -1.71 -8.61
C LYS A 103 5.44 -1.18 -7.19
N VAL A 104 5.01 -1.97 -6.22
CA VAL A 104 5.33 -1.80 -4.80
C VAL A 104 6.51 -2.72 -4.49
N LEU A 105 7.51 -2.23 -3.74
CA LEU A 105 8.64 -3.06 -3.34
C LEU A 105 8.12 -4.34 -2.67
N THR A 106 8.41 -5.50 -3.27
CA THR A 106 7.93 -6.81 -2.79
C THR A 106 9.14 -7.66 -2.41
N LYS A 107 9.19 -8.11 -1.17
CA LYS A 107 10.36 -8.83 -0.63
C LYS A 107 9.95 -10.06 0.16
N GLU A 108 10.88 -11.00 0.28
CA GLU A 108 10.77 -12.12 1.22
C GLU A 108 11.13 -11.66 2.64
N ILE A 109 10.64 -12.40 3.65
CA ILE A 109 11.19 -12.32 5.01
C ILE A 109 12.66 -12.72 5.02
N VAL A 110 13.44 -12.10 5.91
CA VAL A 110 14.84 -12.40 6.12
C VAL A 110 15.03 -13.02 7.51
N THR A 111 15.88 -14.03 7.63
CA THR A 111 16.26 -14.58 8.93
C THR A 111 17.64 -14.05 9.28
N MET A 112 17.82 -13.51 10.49
CA MET A 112 19.14 -13.04 10.94
C MET A 112 20.13 -14.19 10.99
N ASP A 113 21.33 -13.93 10.50
CA ASP A 113 22.48 -14.84 10.53
C ASP A 113 23.79 -14.04 10.66
N ASP A 114 24.91 -14.75 10.78
CA ASP A 114 26.22 -14.12 10.99
C ASP A 114 26.98 -13.83 9.66
N GLU A 115 26.40 -14.11 8.49
CA GLU A 115 27.07 -13.99 7.18
C GLU A 115 26.37 -13.02 6.22
N GLU A 116 25.15 -13.33 5.82
CA GLU A 116 24.38 -12.59 4.80
C GLU A 116 23.49 -11.53 5.44
N ASN A 117 22.83 -11.86 6.54
CA ASN A 117 21.81 -11.03 7.18
C ASN A 117 22.28 -10.54 8.56
N THR A 118 23.42 -9.85 8.54
CA THR A 118 24.05 -9.30 9.73
C THR A 118 23.41 -7.97 10.15
N GLU A 119 23.60 -7.59 11.42
CA GLU A 119 23.12 -6.30 11.95
C GLU A 119 23.60 -5.09 11.12
N GLU A 120 24.83 -5.14 10.62
CA GLU A 120 25.40 -4.07 9.79
C GLU A 120 24.67 -3.93 8.45
N LYS A 121 24.31 -5.04 7.80
CA LYS A 121 23.63 -5.03 6.50
C LYS A 121 22.14 -4.71 6.65
N ILE A 122 21.49 -5.31 7.64
CA ILE A 122 20.06 -5.12 7.90
C ILE A 122 19.76 -3.72 8.43
N GLY A 123 20.67 -3.16 9.24
CA GLY A 123 20.53 -1.85 9.85
C GLY A 123 19.45 -1.79 10.92
N ASP A 124 19.45 -0.70 11.68
CA ASP A 124 18.39 -0.40 12.66
C ASP A 124 18.10 1.10 12.69
N ASP A 125 18.16 1.77 11.54
CA ASP A 125 17.84 3.18 11.41
C ASP A 125 16.35 3.43 11.65
N LYS A 126 16.04 4.67 12.05
CA LYS A 126 14.67 5.02 12.44
C LYS A 126 13.73 5.02 11.23
N ILE A 127 12.51 4.53 11.43
CA ILE A 127 11.42 4.51 10.45
C ILE A 127 10.08 4.43 11.16
N ASN A 128 9.06 5.12 10.67
CA ASN A 128 7.69 4.93 11.14
C ASN A 128 6.98 3.90 10.27
N ALA A 129 6.20 3.00 10.88
CA ALA A 129 5.17 2.23 10.20
C ALA A 129 3.84 2.96 10.41
N THR A 130 3.41 3.76 9.42
CA THR A 130 2.22 4.62 9.53
C THR A 130 0.94 3.82 9.44
N TYR A 131 0.92 2.78 8.60
CA TYR A 131 -0.18 1.84 8.50
C TYR A 131 0.32 0.45 8.13
N MET A 132 -0.30 -0.58 8.70
CA MET A 132 0.06 -1.98 8.46
C MET A 132 -1.20 -2.83 8.36
N TRP A 133 -1.23 -3.71 7.37
CA TRP A 133 -2.30 -4.68 7.23
C TRP A 133 -1.82 -5.95 6.52
N ILE A 134 -2.53 -7.04 6.78
CA ILE A 134 -2.27 -8.34 6.19
C ILE A 134 -3.38 -8.65 5.19
N SER A 135 -3.03 -9.22 4.03
CA SER A 135 -4.02 -9.67 3.05
C SER A 135 -4.87 -10.81 3.61
N LYS A 136 -6.11 -10.97 3.12
CA LYS A 136 -7.06 -12.00 3.60
C LYS A 136 -6.53 -13.43 3.44
N ASP A 137 -5.76 -13.67 2.39
CA ASP A 137 -5.09 -14.96 2.16
C ASP A 137 -3.82 -15.15 3.01
N LYS A 138 -3.51 -14.20 3.90
CA LYS A 138 -2.35 -14.18 4.79
C LYS A 138 -0.99 -14.28 4.08
N LYS A 139 -0.94 -13.98 2.77
CA LYS A 139 0.30 -14.07 1.98
C LYS A 139 1.20 -12.85 2.11
N TYR A 140 0.64 -11.68 2.43
CA TYR A 140 1.39 -10.43 2.43
C TYR A 140 1.11 -9.61 3.69
N LEU A 141 2.16 -9.11 4.33
CA LEU A 141 2.11 -7.93 5.19
C LEU A 141 2.49 -6.72 4.32
N THR A 142 1.62 -5.72 4.24
CA THR A 142 1.96 -4.44 3.61
C THR A 142 2.13 -3.37 4.68
N ILE A 143 3.20 -2.58 4.54
CA ILE A 143 3.56 -1.49 5.44
C ILE A 143 3.63 -0.21 4.62
N GLU A 144 2.76 0.74 4.97
CA GLU A 144 2.97 2.16 4.68
C GLU A 144 3.95 2.71 5.72
N PHE A 145 4.98 3.42 5.26
CA PHE A 145 6.05 3.88 6.13
C PHE A 145 6.46 5.31 5.83
N GLN A 146 7.12 5.92 6.80
CA GLN A 146 7.79 7.22 6.64
C GLN A 146 9.19 7.21 7.23
N TYR A 147 10.15 7.80 6.51
CA TYR A 147 11.50 8.05 6.99
C TYR A 147 12.07 9.34 6.39
N TYR A 148 13.16 9.84 6.96
CA TYR A 148 13.88 10.99 6.42
C TYR A 148 14.99 10.55 5.46
N SER A 149 15.13 11.24 4.33
CA SER A 149 16.22 11.03 3.35
C SER A 149 16.52 12.30 2.55
N THR A 150 17.52 12.23 1.68
CA THR A 150 17.84 13.27 0.70
C THR A 150 16.94 13.24 -0.54
N HIS A 151 16.07 12.22 -0.67
CA HIS A 151 15.30 11.91 -1.88
C HIS A 151 16.15 11.72 -3.15
N SER A 152 17.39 11.25 -3.01
CA SER A 152 18.27 10.94 -4.14
C SER A 152 18.14 9.50 -4.60
N GLU A 153 18.03 9.28 -5.92
CA GLU A 153 18.03 7.93 -6.52
C GLU A 153 19.37 7.19 -6.32
N ASP A 154 20.46 7.94 -6.10
CA ASP A 154 21.80 7.39 -5.86
C ASP A 154 21.96 6.83 -4.44
N LYS A 155 21.07 7.21 -3.51
CA LYS A 155 21.08 6.79 -2.10
C LYS A 155 19.87 5.93 -1.79
N LYS A 156 20.01 4.63 -2.08
CA LYS A 156 18.97 3.64 -1.82
C LYS A 156 19.01 3.19 -0.37
N HIS A 157 17.85 3.22 0.28
CA HIS A 157 17.66 2.67 1.62
C HIS A 157 17.27 1.19 1.51
N PHE A 158 17.57 0.40 2.54
CA PHE A 158 17.20 -1.00 2.62
C PHE A 158 16.11 -1.20 3.66
N LEU A 159 15.02 -1.86 3.26
CA LEU A 159 13.89 -2.21 4.11
C LEU A 159 13.78 -3.73 4.17
N ASN A 160 13.68 -4.30 5.37
CA ASN A 160 13.57 -5.74 5.59
C ASN A 160 12.54 -6.05 6.68
N LEU A 161 11.88 -7.21 6.54
CA LEU A 161 11.09 -7.82 7.59
C LEU A 161 11.85 -9.04 8.09
N VAL A 162 12.16 -9.07 9.38
CA VAL A 162 13.24 -9.89 9.90
C VAL A 162 12.74 -10.83 11.00
N ILE A 163 13.17 -12.09 10.95
CA ILE A 163 13.11 -13.03 12.07
C ILE A 163 14.42 -12.89 12.84
N ASN A 164 14.35 -12.39 14.08
CA ASN A 164 15.51 -12.26 14.95
C ASN A 164 15.62 -13.48 15.88
N ASN A 165 16.54 -14.39 15.55
CA ASN A 165 16.75 -15.61 16.32
C ASN A 165 17.34 -15.37 17.72
N LYS A 166 17.90 -14.19 18.01
CA LYS A 166 18.53 -13.89 19.31
C LYS A 166 17.52 -13.50 20.39
N GLU A 167 16.33 -13.01 20.02
CA GLU A 167 15.25 -12.72 20.97
C GLU A 167 14.46 -13.97 21.37
N ALA A 168 14.42 -15.00 20.52
CA ALA A 168 13.79 -16.29 20.86
C ALA A 168 14.44 -16.97 22.07
N ASP A 169 15.74 -16.75 22.30
CA ASP A 169 16.47 -17.27 23.47
C ASP A 169 16.23 -16.45 24.75
N SER A 170 15.72 -15.21 24.65
CA SER A 170 15.52 -14.29 25.79
C SER A 170 14.06 -14.11 26.21
N ALA A 171 13.10 -14.57 25.40
CA ALA A 171 11.66 -14.61 25.73
C ALA A 171 11.29 -15.71 26.76
N ALA A 172 12.24 -16.56 27.14
CA ALA A 172 12.06 -17.60 28.16
C ALA A 172 12.00 -17.08 29.61
N GLU A 173 12.24 -15.79 29.87
CA GLU A 173 12.37 -15.24 31.24
C GLU A 173 11.27 -14.26 31.69
N ASN A 174 10.19 -14.03 30.92
CA ASN A 174 9.07 -13.17 31.35
C ASN A 174 7.74 -13.94 31.42
N GLU A 175 7.26 -14.20 32.65
CA GLU A 175 6.08 -15.01 33.03
C GLU A 175 4.69 -14.46 32.63
N ASP A 176 4.60 -13.58 31.62
CA ASP A 176 3.32 -13.01 31.14
C ASP A 176 3.19 -13.10 29.60
N ASN A 177 3.64 -14.23 29.04
CA ASN A 177 3.75 -14.44 27.58
C ASN A 177 2.39 -14.54 26.88
N THR A 178 1.84 -13.38 26.52
CA THR A 178 1.00 -13.24 25.30
C THR A 178 1.82 -13.38 24.01
N ASP A 179 3.13 -13.63 24.12
CA ASP A 179 4.10 -13.83 23.04
C ASP A 179 3.80 -15.06 22.19
N ASP A 180 3.11 -16.07 22.75
CA ASP A 180 2.73 -17.25 21.99
C ASP A 180 1.55 -17.00 21.02
N GLU A 181 0.80 -15.92 21.16
CA GLU A 181 -0.35 -15.65 20.28
C GLU A 181 0.01 -14.94 18.98
N TYR A 182 1.20 -14.32 18.90
CA TYR A 182 1.67 -13.57 17.73
C TYR A 182 3.01 -14.14 17.23
N ILE A 183 3.33 -13.87 15.97
CA ILE A 183 4.66 -14.16 15.41
C ILE A 183 5.50 -12.89 15.52
N ASN A 184 6.63 -12.97 16.21
CA ASN A 184 7.53 -11.83 16.40
C ASN A 184 8.38 -11.62 15.15
N LEU A 185 8.32 -10.41 14.58
CA LEU A 185 9.11 -9.97 13.44
C LEU A 185 9.60 -8.54 13.68
N GLU A 186 10.68 -8.15 13.02
CA GLU A 186 11.19 -6.79 13.07
C GLU A 186 11.12 -6.13 11.70
N PHE A 187 10.50 -4.96 11.62
CA PHE A 187 10.60 -4.11 10.44
C PHE A 187 11.82 -3.21 10.59
N ARG A 188 12.84 -3.51 9.79
CA ARG A 188 14.19 -2.94 9.87
C ARG A 188 14.49 -2.07 8.67
N HIS A 189 15.24 -1.01 8.94
CA HIS A 189 15.62 0.01 7.98
C HIS A 189 17.12 0.28 8.08
N ASN A 190 17.79 0.34 6.93
CA ASN A 190 19.15 0.84 6.81
C ASN A 190 19.15 2.02 5.85
N SER A 191 19.54 3.19 6.36
CA SER A 191 19.57 4.44 5.60
C SER A 191 20.81 4.55 4.70
N GLU A 192 21.75 3.61 4.78
CA GLU A 192 23.02 3.65 4.03
C GLU A 192 23.81 4.95 4.25
N ARG A 193 23.68 5.49 5.47
CA ARG A 193 24.26 6.76 5.91
C ARG A 193 23.76 7.96 5.07
N ASP A 194 22.53 7.88 4.55
CA ASP A 194 21.90 9.02 3.89
C ASP A 194 21.54 10.11 4.91
N SER A 195 21.53 11.37 4.47
CA SER A 195 21.21 12.48 5.36
C SER A 195 19.70 12.56 5.59
N PRO A 196 19.23 12.69 6.84
CA PRO A 196 17.81 12.73 7.16
C PRO A 196 17.20 14.13 6.91
N ASP A 197 17.14 14.56 5.66
CA ASP A 197 16.82 15.96 5.29
C ASP A 197 15.32 16.21 5.08
N HIS A 198 14.63 15.30 4.40
CA HIS A 198 13.24 15.43 4.00
C HIS A 198 12.45 14.19 4.39
N LEU A 199 11.26 14.38 4.97
CA LEU A 199 10.35 13.28 5.27
C LEU A 199 9.71 12.78 3.96
N GLY A 200 9.84 11.49 3.70
CA GLY A 200 9.19 10.79 2.60
C GLY A 200 8.25 9.70 3.10
N GLU A 201 7.31 9.30 2.25
CA GLU A 201 6.39 8.19 2.47
C GLU A 201 6.57 7.13 1.38
N GLY A 202 6.34 5.87 1.71
CA GLY A 202 6.37 4.78 0.75
C GLY A 202 5.62 3.54 1.21
N TYR A 203 5.58 2.55 0.33
CA TYR A 203 4.95 1.26 0.57
C TYR A 203 5.93 0.13 0.32
N VAL A 204 5.91 -0.87 1.18
CA VAL A 204 6.60 -2.14 1.00
C VAL A 204 5.66 -3.28 1.37
N SER A 205 5.67 -4.35 0.59
CA SER A 205 4.97 -5.59 0.91
C SER A 205 5.98 -6.71 1.12
N PHE A 206 5.79 -7.46 2.20
CA PHE A 206 6.58 -8.65 2.51
C PHE A 206 5.72 -9.89 2.33
N LYS A 207 6.23 -10.87 1.58
CA LYS A 207 5.61 -12.19 1.51
C LYS A 207 5.84 -12.94 2.82
N LEU A 208 4.82 -13.68 3.25
CA LEU A 208 4.78 -14.39 4.53
C LEU A 208 4.97 -15.91 4.39
N ASP A 209 5.33 -16.41 3.20
CA ASP A 209 5.51 -17.84 2.90
C ASP A 209 6.57 -18.50 3.80
N LYS A 210 7.65 -17.79 4.12
CA LYS A 210 8.70 -18.30 5.03
C LYS A 210 8.24 -18.57 6.47
N ILE A 211 7.07 -18.04 6.86
CA ILE A 211 6.48 -18.28 8.17
C ILE A 211 5.11 -18.96 8.06
N GLU A 212 4.74 -19.49 6.89
CA GLU A 212 3.40 -20.06 6.65
C GLU A 212 3.03 -21.13 7.66
N GLU A 213 3.97 -22.03 8.00
CA GLU A 213 3.77 -23.08 9.00
C GLU A 213 3.53 -22.54 10.42
N GLN A 214 4.00 -21.32 10.71
CA GLN A 214 3.83 -20.68 12.02
C GLN A 214 2.50 -19.89 12.13
N ILE A 215 1.86 -19.58 11.00
CA ILE A 215 0.61 -18.79 10.97
C ILE A 215 -0.55 -19.54 11.62
N GLU A 216 -0.59 -20.86 11.50
CA GLU A 216 -1.68 -21.68 12.04
C GLU A 216 -1.74 -21.56 13.58
N GLY A 217 -2.93 -21.28 14.11
CA GLY A 217 -3.13 -21.09 15.55
C GLY A 217 -2.68 -19.72 16.11
N LYS A 218 -2.05 -18.84 15.31
CA LYS A 218 -1.66 -17.48 15.72
C LYS A 218 -2.76 -16.46 15.41
N LYS A 219 -2.86 -15.41 16.23
CA LYS A 219 -3.77 -14.28 16.04
C LYS A 219 -3.27 -13.27 15.02
N GLY A 220 -1.95 -13.14 14.87
CA GLY A 220 -1.36 -12.14 14.01
C GLY A 220 0.16 -12.08 14.11
N LEU A 221 0.70 -10.93 13.70
CA LEU A 221 2.11 -10.59 13.77
C LEU A 221 2.35 -9.53 14.86
N ASN A 222 3.46 -9.61 15.56
CA ASN A 222 3.96 -8.56 16.45
C ASN A 222 5.20 -7.94 15.81
N ILE A 223 5.06 -6.70 15.34
CA ILE A 223 6.07 -6.03 14.53
C ILE A 223 6.85 -5.02 15.38
N ARG A 224 8.13 -5.32 15.62
CA ARG A 224 9.09 -4.42 16.26
C ARG A 224 9.58 -3.37 15.27
N VAL A 225 9.54 -2.09 15.67
CA VAL A 225 9.94 -0.94 14.84
C VAL A 225 10.71 0.06 15.68
N ARG A 226 11.86 0.55 15.18
CA ARG A 226 12.55 1.70 15.77
C ARG A 226 11.99 3.00 15.16
N THR A 227 11.02 3.60 15.85
CA THR A 227 10.26 4.75 15.34
C THR A 227 11.09 6.03 15.25
N LEU A 228 10.63 6.99 14.43
CA LEU A 228 11.29 8.30 14.26
C LEU A 228 11.40 9.07 15.59
N TYR A 229 10.31 9.05 16.38
CA TYR A 229 10.13 9.96 17.52
C TYR A 229 10.02 9.26 18.88
N ASP A 230 9.56 8.01 18.94
CA ASP A 230 9.13 7.37 20.19
C ASP A 230 9.96 6.15 20.60
N GLY A 231 11.15 5.98 20.01
CA GLY A 231 12.03 4.84 20.26
C GLY A 231 11.48 3.53 19.69
N ILE A 232 11.81 2.40 20.33
CA ILE A 232 11.36 1.08 19.89
C ILE A 232 9.90 0.86 20.31
N LYS A 233 9.08 0.41 19.36
CA LYS A 233 7.67 0.05 19.55
C LYS A 233 7.39 -1.33 18.97
N ASN A 234 6.38 -1.98 19.52
CA ASN A 234 5.85 -3.26 19.05
C ASN A 234 4.37 -3.08 18.68
N TYR A 235 4.02 -3.44 17.44
CA TYR A 235 2.67 -3.28 16.90
C TYR A 235 2.06 -4.65 16.60
N LYS A 236 0.91 -4.95 17.23
CA LYS A 236 0.15 -6.18 16.95
C LYS A 236 -0.74 -5.96 15.72
N VAL A 237 -0.47 -6.70 14.64
CA VAL A 237 -1.24 -6.69 13.39
C VAL A 237 -2.01 -8.00 13.29
N GLN A 238 -3.34 -7.95 13.37
CA GLN A 238 -4.19 -9.15 13.36
C GLN A 238 -4.26 -9.77 11.95
N PHE A 239 -4.34 -11.09 11.88
CA PHE A 239 -4.79 -11.75 10.65
C PHE A 239 -6.28 -11.42 10.40
N PRO A 240 -6.69 -11.18 9.14
CA PRO A 240 -8.09 -10.89 8.80
C PRO A 240 -9.06 -12.04 9.04
#